data_AF-A0A661BPP3-F1
#
_entry.id   AF-A0A661BPP3-F1
#
_cell.length_a   1.000
_cell.length_b   1.000
_cell.length_c   1.000
_cell.angle_alpha   90.00
_cell.angle_beta   90.00
_cell.angle_gamma   90.00
#
_symmetry.space_group_name_H-M   'P 1'
#
loop_
_entity.id
_entity.type
_entity.pdbx_description
1 polymer ?
#
loop_
_entity_poly.entity_id
_entity_poly.type
_entity_poly.pdbx_seq_one_letter_code
_entity_poly.pdbx_strand_id
1 'polypeptide(L)'
;MINVKPELRIDGQVVATGEITGLGDTNIFNMTFSSPSHGSDQITNLIDAGVYQAIGLNLGQISGDQLSSLKAELEETKAKLEARIVGGLTKDDLVGDFLNTIALTYHAEFNTKNFITSRSIGVNIATLPSETVFSTNLKVLTLFGIPRYASSSGYAMDADRLVNVVIAKDGKDEKETAFMLRSGTTSSALEHQVPEQFFSTTDSPVEGISAVKALQLANEFKIPIYKITHQNFTSVMPQLQLDKQVKDDIQNAVNSGKEVTVSKTNINFNGWNGCGYIILNPETGAAGYLLSGGINGGLEEDPNASRKDAIFFVSIMASVVSILVFGPLLGLFVTLLIAAAVTAAVKYLDGDLSSITPKDVLKYVADVVVWTAIGAGIAALAISGAPFLLVLLTILLLLFPVAILDYIFINTFLIYKRYLEYV
;
A
#
# COMPACT_ATOMS: atom_id res chain seq x y z
N MET A 1 5.62 23.63 -3.82
CA MET A 1 5.35 22.38 -3.09
C MET A 1 4.73 22.79 -1.76
N ILE A 2 3.68 22.11 -1.30
CA ILE A 2 3.12 22.38 0.03
C ILE A 2 4.03 21.70 1.04
N ASN A 3 4.49 22.46 2.02
CA ASN A 3 5.34 21.96 3.09
C ASN A 3 4.48 21.78 4.34
N VAL A 4 4.69 20.66 5.03
CA VAL A 4 4.01 20.32 6.28
C VAL A 4 5.04 20.05 7.37
N LYS A 5 4.60 20.13 8.63
CA LYS A 5 5.44 19.83 9.79
C LYS A 5 4.80 18.69 10.57
N PRO A 6 5.52 17.61 10.89
CA PRO A 6 4.99 16.56 11.74
C PRO A 6 4.91 17.05 13.18
N GLU A 7 3.80 16.72 13.84
CA GLU A 7 3.52 17.04 15.24
C GLU A 7 3.08 15.77 15.96
N LEU A 8 3.65 15.50 17.13
CA LEU A 8 3.13 14.52 18.07
C LEU A 8 2.30 15.26 19.12
N ARG A 9 1.07 14.77 19.35
CA ARG A 9 0.14 15.34 20.31
C ARG A 9 -0.22 14.32 21.38
N ILE A 10 -0.40 14.82 22.61
CA ILE A 10 -0.97 14.08 23.74
C ILE A 10 -2.02 15.00 24.35
N ASP A 11 -3.26 14.51 24.47
CA ASP A 11 -4.41 15.26 24.99
C ASP A 11 -4.56 16.64 24.32
N GLY A 12 -4.53 16.69 22.98
CA GLY A 12 -4.60 17.91 22.19
C GLY A 12 -3.35 18.79 22.19
N GLN A 13 -2.39 18.56 23.09
CA GLN A 13 -1.19 19.38 23.23
C GLN A 13 -0.03 18.85 22.39
N VAL A 14 0.64 19.73 21.64
CA VAL A 14 1.85 19.39 20.89
C VAL A 14 3.00 19.14 21.87
N VAL A 15 3.48 17.91 21.93
CA VAL A 15 4.59 17.50 22.81
C VAL A 15 5.92 17.35 22.05
N ALA A 16 5.86 17.14 20.73
CA ALA A 16 7.04 17.11 19.88
C ALA A 16 6.70 17.59 18.46
N THR A 17 7.71 18.12 17.76
CA THR A 17 7.61 18.48 16.35
C THR A 17 8.87 18.06 15.63
N GLY A 18 8.76 17.62 14.37
CA GLY A 18 9.92 17.30 13.54
C GLY A 18 10.27 18.39 12.52
N GLU A 19 11.16 18.04 11.60
CA GLU A 19 11.59 18.89 10.50
C GLU A 19 10.49 19.07 9.46
N ILE A 20 10.55 20.18 8.72
CA ILE A 20 9.61 20.45 7.63
C ILE A 20 9.86 19.44 6.50
N THR A 21 8.78 18.85 5.99
CA THR A 21 8.80 17.90 4.87
C THR A 21 7.78 18.28 3.81
N GLY A 22 7.94 17.81 2.58
CA GLY A 22 6.97 18.00 1.51
C GLY A 22 5.72 17.16 1.75
N LEU A 23 4.55 17.71 1.40
CA LEU A 23 3.28 16.97 1.45
C LEU A 23 3.36 15.72 0.54
N GLY A 24 3.02 14.56 1.11
CA GLY A 24 3.09 13.25 0.45
C GLY A 24 4.46 12.57 0.52
N ASP A 25 5.48 13.19 1.13
CA ASP A 25 6.76 12.52 1.38
C ASP A 25 6.57 11.43 2.45
N THR A 26 7.13 10.25 2.23
CA THR A 26 7.04 9.15 3.19
C THR A 26 8.10 9.27 4.28
N ASN A 27 7.67 9.16 5.54
CA ASN A 27 8.51 9.18 6.73
C ASN A 27 8.50 7.80 7.42
N ILE A 28 9.56 7.50 8.14
CA ILE A 28 9.65 6.30 8.97
C ILE A 28 9.22 6.66 10.39
N PHE A 29 8.25 5.92 10.93
CA PHE A 29 7.76 6.07 12.29
C PHE A 29 8.06 4.81 13.10
N ASN A 30 8.96 4.93 14.06
CA ASN A 30 9.37 3.84 14.92
C ASN A 30 8.70 3.98 16.29
N MET A 31 8.02 2.93 16.73
CA MET A 31 7.46 2.81 18.07
C MET A 31 8.19 1.68 18.82
N THR A 32 8.82 2.01 19.95
CA THR A 32 9.54 1.02 20.76
C THR A 32 8.76 0.71 22.04
N PHE A 33 8.38 -0.55 22.22
CA PHE A 33 7.74 -1.05 23.42
C PHE A 33 8.79 -1.75 24.28
N SER A 34 8.92 -1.33 25.54
CA SER A 34 9.93 -1.89 26.45
C SER A 34 9.27 -2.54 27.65
N SER A 35 9.64 -3.78 27.93
CA SER A 35 9.16 -4.58 29.05
C SER A 35 10.35 -5.03 29.92
N PRO A 36 10.25 -4.90 31.26
CA PRO A 36 11.30 -5.38 32.17
C PRO A 36 11.62 -6.88 32.01
N SER A 37 10.65 -7.69 31.60
CA SER A 37 10.77 -9.15 31.53
C SER A 37 10.99 -9.70 30.12
N HIS A 38 10.69 -8.92 29.07
CA HIS A 38 10.72 -9.38 27.68
C HIS A 38 11.64 -8.54 26.77
N GLY A 39 12.35 -7.56 27.34
CA GLY A 39 13.20 -6.65 26.57
C GLY A 39 12.37 -5.62 25.79
N SER A 40 12.97 -5.08 24.73
CA SER A 40 12.33 -4.10 23.87
C SER A 40 12.05 -4.68 22.49
N ASP A 41 10.87 -4.39 21.97
CA ASP A 41 10.48 -4.65 20.59
C ASP A 41 10.13 -3.34 19.89
N GLN A 42 10.34 -3.28 18.57
CA GLN A 42 10.11 -2.10 17.77
C GLN A 42 9.19 -2.42 16.60
N ILE A 43 8.17 -1.57 16.45
CA ILE A 43 7.30 -1.51 15.26
C ILE A 43 7.80 -0.36 14.39
N THR A 44 7.80 -0.55 13.09
CA THR A 44 8.24 0.44 12.11
C THR A 44 7.16 0.63 11.05
N ASN A 45 6.56 1.81 11.01
CA ASN A 45 5.52 2.18 10.07
C ASN A 45 6.00 3.22 9.07
N LEU A 46 5.44 3.20 7.87
CA LEU A 46 5.63 4.25 6.86
C LEU A 46 4.46 5.23 6.95
N ILE A 47 4.77 6.51 7.05
CA ILE A 47 3.78 7.57 7.23
C ILE A 47 3.96 8.64 6.16
N ASP A 48 2.94 8.83 5.33
CA ASP A 48 2.94 9.91 4.34
C ASP A 48 2.67 11.26 5.01
N ALA A 49 3.53 12.23 4.72
CA ALA A 49 3.40 13.59 5.22
C ALA A 49 2.07 14.22 4.81
N GLY A 50 1.30 14.69 5.80
CA GLY A 50 -0.02 15.29 5.60
C GLY A 50 -1.19 14.46 6.13
N VAL A 51 -0.95 13.20 6.51
CA VAL A 51 -1.93 12.38 7.22
C VAL A 51 -2.10 12.79 8.68
N TYR A 52 -3.27 12.53 9.26
CA TYR A 52 -3.52 12.55 10.69
C TYR A 52 -3.72 11.12 11.18
N GLN A 53 -3.10 10.76 12.30
CA GLN A 53 -3.15 9.40 12.85
C GLN A 53 -3.44 9.46 14.34
N ALA A 54 -4.23 8.51 14.81
CA ALA A 54 -4.38 8.20 16.22
C ALA A 54 -3.68 6.88 16.52
N ILE A 55 -2.86 6.88 17.56
CA ILE A 55 -2.21 5.68 18.10
C ILE A 55 -3.05 5.20 19.29
N GLY A 56 -3.90 4.22 19.05
CA GLY A 56 -4.70 3.58 20.09
C GLY A 56 -3.83 2.62 20.90
N LEU A 57 -3.61 2.93 22.18
CA LEU A 57 -2.83 2.06 23.07
C LEU A 57 -3.75 1.22 23.95
N ASN A 58 -3.57 -0.10 23.92
CA ASN A 58 -4.20 -1.01 24.87
C ASN A 58 -3.18 -1.40 25.94
N LEU A 59 -3.31 -0.92 27.17
CA LEU A 59 -2.34 -1.22 28.24
C LEU A 59 -2.79 -2.41 29.11
N GLY A 60 -3.49 -3.36 28.49
CA GLY A 60 -4.01 -4.59 29.10
C GLY A 60 -5.53 -4.67 29.11
N GLN A 61 -6.22 -3.52 29.22
CA GLN A 61 -7.66 -3.40 29.01
C GLN A 61 -8.02 -1.95 28.66
N ILE A 62 -9.15 -1.78 27.95
CA ILE A 62 -9.80 -0.49 27.76
C ILE A 62 -10.91 -0.37 28.79
N SER A 63 -10.86 0.66 29.64
CA SER A 63 -11.87 0.85 30.67
C SER A 63 -13.18 1.42 30.12
N GLY A 64 -14.31 1.09 30.75
CA GLY A 64 -15.60 1.67 30.41
C GLY A 64 -15.65 3.19 30.61
N ASP A 65 -14.90 3.71 31.58
CA ASP A 65 -14.77 5.14 31.84
C ASP A 65 -14.07 5.86 30.69
N GLN A 66 -12.98 5.29 30.16
CA GLN A 66 -12.28 5.84 28.99
C GLN A 66 -13.21 5.94 27.77
N LEU A 67 -13.97 4.87 27.46
CA LEU A 67 -14.92 4.90 26.35
C LEU A 67 -16.08 5.89 26.59
N SER A 68 -16.51 6.04 27.85
CA SER A 68 -17.58 6.97 28.21
C SER A 68 -17.13 8.43 28.07
N SER A 69 -15.88 8.73 28.45
CA SER A 69 -15.27 10.05 28.25
C SER A 69 -15.16 10.40 26.76
N LEU A 70 -14.60 9.49 25.94
CA LEU A 70 -14.49 9.69 24.50
C LEU A 70 -15.86 9.92 23.83
N LYS A 71 -16.86 9.15 24.25
CA LYS A 71 -18.23 9.35 23.77
C LYS A 71 -18.76 10.74 24.15
N ALA A 72 -18.52 11.19 25.38
CA ALA A 72 -18.97 12.51 25.82
C ALA A 72 -18.31 13.64 25.01
N GLU A 73 -17.00 13.52 24.75
CA GLU A 73 -16.22 14.47 23.93
C GLU A 73 -16.76 14.52 22.50
N LEU A 74 -17.02 13.37 21.87
CA LEU A 74 -17.58 13.32 20.52
C LEU A 74 -19.00 13.92 20.43
N GLU A 75 -19.86 13.66 21.41
CA GLU A 75 -21.21 14.26 21.46
C GLU A 75 -21.15 15.77 21.70
N GLU A 76 -20.19 16.27 22.49
CA GLU A 76 -19.97 17.70 22.65
C GLU A 76 -19.51 18.35 21.34
N THR A 77 -18.53 17.75 20.65
CA THR A 77 -18.06 18.22 19.35
C THR A 77 -19.20 18.23 18.33
N LYS A 78 -20.00 17.16 18.28
CA LYS A 78 -21.19 17.07 17.42
C LYS A 78 -22.19 18.19 17.72
N ALA A 79 -22.50 18.44 18.99
CA ALA A 79 -23.43 19.50 19.39
C ALA A 79 -22.92 20.89 18.95
N LYS A 80 -21.63 21.16 19.09
CA LYS A 80 -21.00 22.40 18.59
C LYS A 80 -21.12 22.53 17.07
N LEU A 81 -20.86 21.45 16.33
CA LEU A 81 -20.98 21.42 14.87
C LEU A 81 -22.42 21.64 14.39
N GLU A 82 -23.41 20.99 15.01
CA GLU A 82 -24.83 21.17 14.70
C GLU A 82 -25.31 22.60 14.99
N ALA A 83 -24.80 23.20 16.07
CA ALA A 83 -25.03 24.60 16.42
C ALA A 83 -24.23 25.60 15.54
N ARG A 84 -23.41 25.11 14.59
CA ARG A 84 -22.51 25.90 13.73
C ARG A 84 -21.50 26.74 14.52
N ILE A 85 -21.17 26.31 15.74
CA ILE A 85 -20.15 26.91 16.59
C ILE A 85 -18.81 26.28 16.21
N VAL A 86 -18.08 26.96 15.33
CA VAL A 86 -16.74 26.52 14.88
C VAL A 86 -15.61 27.17 15.68
N GLY A 87 -15.91 28.22 16.45
CA GLY A 87 -14.93 28.90 17.29
C GLY A 87 -14.49 28.01 18.45
N GLY A 88 -13.18 27.80 18.57
CA GLY A 88 -12.59 27.00 19.65
C GLY A 88 -12.44 25.51 19.36
N LEU A 89 -12.96 25.01 18.23
CA LEU A 89 -12.72 23.64 17.80
C LEU A 89 -11.31 23.49 17.23
N THR A 90 -10.57 22.50 17.71
CA THR A 90 -9.24 22.15 17.20
C THR A 90 -9.32 21.05 16.14
N LYS A 91 -8.20 20.79 15.45
CA LYS A 91 -8.10 19.64 14.55
C LYS A 91 -8.22 18.31 15.31
N ASP A 92 -7.78 18.28 16.56
CA ASP A 92 -7.86 17.09 17.41
C ASP A 92 -9.33 16.79 17.73
N ASP A 93 -10.09 17.81 18.14
CA ASP A 93 -11.54 17.70 18.42
C ASP A 93 -12.31 17.13 17.21
N LEU A 94 -11.91 17.51 15.99
CA LEU A 94 -12.61 17.13 14.75
C LEU A 94 -12.16 15.80 14.15
N VAL A 95 -10.89 15.46 14.27
CA VAL A 95 -10.27 14.31 13.58
C VAL A 95 -9.59 13.39 14.59
N GLY A 96 -8.78 13.93 15.49
CA GLY A 96 -8.03 13.14 16.47
C GLY A 96 -8.91 12.32 17.39
N ASP A 97 -9.86 12.96 18.07
CA ASP A 97 -10.78 12.31 19.02
C ASP A 97 -11.59 11.20 18.33
N PHE A 98 -12.01 11.47 17.09
CA PHE A 98 -12.76 10.52 16.29
C PHE A 98 -11.92 9.31 15.90
N LEU A 99 -10.69 9.52 15.39
CA LEU A 99 -9.78 8.42 15.04
C LEU A 99 -9.38 7.62 16.29
N ASN A 100 -9.10 8.29 17.40
CA ASN A 100 -8.74 7.67 18.67
C ASN A 100 -9.89 6.82 19.23
N THR A 101 -11.13 7.33 19.14
CA THR A 101 -12.33 6.57 19.55
C THR A 101 -12.47 5.28 18.75
N ILE A 102 -12.24 5.31 17.45
CA ILE A 102 -12.30 4.11 16.60
C ILE A 102 -11.20 3.11 17.00
N ALA A 103 -9.96 3.56 17.19
CA ALA A 103 -8.84 2.70 17.61
C ALA A 103 -9.07 2.07 19.01
N LEU A 104 -9.59 2.84 19.97
CA LEU A 104 -9.88 2.32 21.31
C LEU A 104 -11.12 1.41 21.34
N THR A 105 -12.13 1.68 20.50
CA THR A 105 -13.28 0.79 20.31
C THR A 105 -12.85 -0.55 19.74
N TYR A 106 -11.92 -0.54 18.78
CA TYR A 106 -11.30 -1.76 18.26
C TYR A 106 -10.70 -2.61 19.39
N HIS A 107 -9.87 -2.02 20.25
CA HIS A 107 -9.29 -2.77 21.37
C HIS A 107 -10.33 -3.23 22.39
N ALA A 108 -11.38 -2.44 22.67
CA ALA A 108 -12.45 -2.82 23.57
C ALA A 108 -13.24 -4.04 23.06
N GLU A 109 -13.62 -4.04 21.79
CA GLU A 109 -14.26 -5.18 21.13
C GLU A 109 -13.33 -6.40 21.09
N PHE A 110 -12.07 -6.19 20.71
CA PHE A 110 -11.08 -7.25 20.62
C PHE A 110 -10.86 -7.95 21.97
N ASN A 111 -10.67 -7.18 23.04
CA ASN A 111 -10.52 -7.70 24.40
C ASN A 111 -11.75 -8.50 24.83
N THR A 112 -12.96 -8.00 24.53
CA THR A 112 -14.22 -8.69 24.87
C THR A 112 -14.35 -10.03 24.12
N LYS A 113 -14.08 -10.03 22.81
CA LYS A 113 -14.14 -11.25 21.99
C LYS A 113 -13.07 -12.26 22.38
N ASN A 114 -11.86 -11.81 22.71
CA ASN A 114 -10.79 -12.66 23.24
C ASN A 114 -11.15 -13.23 24.61
N PHE A 115 -11.74 -12.45 25.51
CA PHE A 115 -12.20 -12.96 26.80
C PHE A 115 -13.22 -14.09 26.62
N ILE A 116 -14.24 -13.90 25.78
CA ILE A 116 -15.25 -14.94 25.49
C ILE A 116 -14.59 -16.18 24.87
N THR A 117 -13.72 -15.98 23.89
CA THR A 117 -12.99 -17.06 23.19
C THR A 117 -12.11 -17.85 24.17
N SER A 118 -11.42 -17.17 25.09
CA SER A 118 -10.58 -17.81 26.11
C SER A 118 -11.37 -18.74 27.02
N ARG A 119 -12.58 -18.33 27.42
CA ARG A 119 -13.50 -19.14 28.23
C ARG A 119 -14.00 -20.36 27.47
N SER A 120 -14.36 -20.17 26.20
CA SER A 120 -14.85 -21.25 25.34
C SER A 120 -13.79 -22.32 25.08
N ILE A 121 -12.54 -21.92 24.81
CA ILE A 121 -11.43 -22.85 24.54
C ILE A 121 -10.88 -23.46 25.84
N GLY A 122 -10.94 -22.72 26.96
CA GLY A 122 -10.39 -23.13 28.24
C GLY A 122 -8.93 -22.72 28.42
N VAL A 123 -8.57 -21.50 28.00
CA VAL A 123 -7.26 -20.88 28.23
C VAL A 123 -7.41 -19.70 29.21
N ASN A 124 -6.32 -19.31 29.85
CA ASN A 124 -6.16 -18.04 30.55
C ASN A 124 -5.36 -17.10 29.64
N ILE A 125 -5.73 -15.82 29.62
CA ILE A 125 -5.09 -14.83 28.75
C ILE A 125 -4.69 -13.59 29.55
N ALA A 126 -3.60 -12.96 29.13
CA ALA A 126 -3.19 -11.64 29.57
C ALA A 126 -2.68 -10.85 28.37
N THR A 127 -3.23 -9.65 28.15
CA THR A 127 -2.82 -8.75 27.07
C THR A 127 -1.65 -7.88 27.53
N LEU A 128 -0.56 -7.85 26.76
CA LEU A 128 0.66 -7.09 27.05
C LEU A 128 0.77 -5.88 26.15
N PRO A 129 0.95 -4.64 26.67
CA PRO A 129 0.77 -3.39 25.92
C PRO A 129 0.01 -3.61 24.61
N SER A 130 0.45 -3.22 23.42
CA SER A 130 -0.27 -3.38 22.14
C SER A 130 -0.81 -2.05 21.66
N GLU A 131 -0.79 -1.89 20.36
CA GLU A 131 -1.25 -0.70 19.69
C GLU A 131 -2.15 -1.05 18.51
N THR A 132 -2.88 -0.05 18.06
CA THR A 132 -3.42 0.05 16.71
C THR A 132 -3.25 1.48 16.23
N VAL A 133 -2.99 1.66 14.94
CA VAL A 133 -3.01 2.96 14.29
C VAL A 133 -4.27 3.09 13.45
N PHE A 134 -5.06 4.13 13.70
CA PHE A 134 -6.13 4.53 12.79
C PHE A 134 -5.82 5.90 12.19
N SER A 135 -5.82 5.99 10.87
CA SER A 135 -5.33 7.16 10.16
C SER A 135 -6.20 7.58 8.99
N THR A 136 -6.13 8.87 8.65
CA THR A 136 -6.51 9.34 7.32
C THR A 136 -5.48 8.86 6.32
N ASN A 137 -5.89 8.48 5.11
CA ASN A 137 -4.98 8.03 4.07
C ASN A 137 -4.90 9.03 2.91
N LEU A 138 -3.75 9.09 2.24
CA LEU A 138 -3.51 9.93 1.07
C LEU A 138 -3.19 9.05 -0.15
N LYS A 139 -3.75 9.43 -1.30
CA LYS A 139 -3.29 8.97 -2.60
C LYS A 139 -2.28 9.97 -3.12
N VAL A 140 -1.02 9.57 -3.13
CA VAL A 140 0.10 10.40 -3.60
C VAL A 140 0.47 9.99 -5.03
N LEU A 141 0.38 10.93 -5.96
CA LEU A 141 0.97 10.79 -7.29
C LEU A 141 2.40 11.30 -7.24
N THR A 142 3.36 10.38 -7.37
CA THR A 142 4.78 10.70 -7.46
C THR A 142 5.21 10.82 -8.92
N LEU A 143 6.19 11.69 -9.17
CA LEU A 143 6.90 11.81 -10.43
C LEU A 143 8.40 11.90 -10.11
N PHE A 144 9.19 10.92 -10.57
CA PHE A 144 10.61 10.75 -10.20
C PHE A 144 10.83 10.54 -8.70
N GLY A 145 9.95 9.79 -8.04
CA GLY A 145 9.97 9.60 -6.59
C GLY A 145 9.57 10.84 -5.77
N ILE A 146 9.29 11.98 -6.43
CA ILE A 146 8.90 13.22 -5.77
C ILE A 146 7.38 13.35 -5.81
N PRO A 147 6.70 13.50 -4.66
CA PRO A 147 5.27 13.79 -4.60
C PRO A 147 4.89 15.05 -5.39
N ARG A 148 3.92 14.93 -6.30
CA ARG A 148 3.39 16.05 -7.12
C ARG A 148 1.96 16.42 -6.78
N TYR A 149 1.15 15.43 -6.48
CA TYR A 149 -0.25 15.60 -6.10
C TYR A 149 -0.57 14.65 -4.95
N ALA A 150 -1.29 15.14 -3.95
CA ALA A 150 -1.85 14.34 -2.88
C ALA A 150 -3.34 14.62 -2.79
N SER A 151 -4.15 13.57 -2.67
CA SER A 151 -5.60 13.66 -2.44
C SER A 151 -6.00 12.70 -1.33
N SER A 152 -7.05 13.00 -0.57
CA SER A 152 -7.58 12.05 0.43
C SER A 152 -7.98 10.73 -0.24
N SER A 153 -7.61 9.60 0.39
CA SER A 153 -7.91 8.24 -0.07
C SER A 153 -8.75 7.44 0.93
N GLY A 154 -9.36 8.12 1.90
CA GLY A 154 -10.19 7.50 2.94
C GLY A 154 -9.44 7.32 4.25
N TYR A 155 -9.68 6.19 4.94
CA TYR A 155 -9.09 5.85 6.23
C TYR A 155 -8.43 4.48 6.17
N ALA A 156 -7.44 4.26 7.03
CA ALA A 156 -6.75 2.99 7.19
C ALA A 156 -6.63 2.64 8.67
N MET A 157 -6.86 1.38 9.01
CA MET A 157 -6.55 0.79 10.30
C MET A 157 -5.40 -0.18 10.10
N ASP A 158 -4.40 -0.10 10.96
CA ASP A 158 -3.34 -1.08 11.07
C ASP A 158 -3.18 -1.49 12.54
N ALA A 159 -3.04 -2.79 12.78
CA ALA A 159 -2.89 -3.36 14.11
C ALA A 159 -1.56 -4.11 14.17
N ASP A 160 -0.45 -3.36 14.18
CA ASP A 160 0.89 -3.89 13.99
C ASP A 160 1.33 -4.77 15.18
N ARG A 161 0.87 -4.44 16.39
CA ARG A 161 1.26 -5.18 17.60
C ARG A 161 0.08 -5.49 18.49
N LEU A 162 -0.34 -6.75 18.46
CA LEU A 162 -1.34 -7.33 19.36
C LEU A 162 -0.75 -8.52 20.12
N VAL A 163 -0.27 -8.29 21.34
CA VAL A 163 0.44 -9.30 22.12
C VAL A 163 -0.44 -9.86 23.24
N ASN A 164 -0.73 -11.16 23.14
CA ASN A 164 -1.43 -11.91 24.18
C ASN A 164 -0.52 -13.03 24.71
N VAL A 165 -0.38 -13.11 26.03
CA VAL A 165 0.12 -14.29 26.72
C VAL A 165 -1.05 -15.22 26.95
N VAL A 166 -0.91 -16.47 26.53
CA VAL A 166 -1.98 -17.47 26.54
C VAL A 166 -1.46 -18.72 27.21
N ILE A 167 -2.20 -19.26 28.17
CA ILE A 167 -1.85 -20.50 28.86
C ILE A 167 -3.09 -21.40 28.94
N ALA A 168 -3.00 -22.63 28.43
CA ALA A 168 -4.04 -23.63 28.52
C ALA A 168 -4.26 -24.10 29.97
N LYS A 169 -5.53 -24.16 30.41
CA LYS A 169 -5.85 -24.59 31.78
C LYS A 169 -5.53 -26.05 32.05
N ASP A 170 -5.48 -26.87 31.00
CA ASP A 170 -5.11 -28.28 31.05
C ASP A 170 -3.70 -28.55 30.46
N GLY A 171 -2.90 -27.51 30.21
CA GLY A 171 -1.52 -27.62 29.75
C GLY A 171 -1.35 -28.20 28.34
N LYS A 172 -2.39 -28.06 27.49
CA LYS A 172 -2.37 -28.54 26.10
C LYS A 172 -2.14 -27.40 25.11
N ASP A 173 -0.97 -27.41 24.48
CA ASP A 173 -0.52 -26.39 23.54
C ASP A 173 -1.51 -26.20 22.36
N GLU A 174 -2.23 -27.25 21.94
CA GLU A 174 -3.17 -27.13 20.82
C GLU A 174 -4.30 -26.13 21.10
N LYS A 175 -4.66 -25.93 22.38
CA LYS A 175 -5.65 -24.92 22.77
C LYS A 175 -5.09 -23.51 22.71
N GLU A 176 -3.81 -23.33 23.01
CA GLU A 176 -3.14 -22.04 22.90
C GLU A 176 -3.06 -21.64 21.43
N THR A 177 -2.59 -22.55 20.57
CA THR A 177 -2.56 -22.36 19.11
C THR A 177 -3.95 -22.10 18.53
N ALA A 178 -4.98 -22.85 18.96
CA ALA A 178 -6.35 -22.63 18.53
C ALA A 178 -6.90 -21.27 19.00
N PHE A 179 -6.54 -20.81 20.20
CA PHE A 179 -6.89 -19.48 20.67
C PHE A 179 -6.21 -18.39 19.84
N MET A 180 -4.90 -18.50 19.62
CA MET A 180 -4.14 -17.52 18.85
C MET A 180 -4.69 -17.35 17.43
N LEU A 181 -5.04 -18.46 16.76
CA LEU A 181 -5.66 -18.41 15.43
C LEU A 181 -7.03 -17.72 15.43
N ARG A 182 -7.88 -17.98 16.43
CA ARG A 182 -9.19 -17.31 16.56
C ARG A 182 -9.05 -15.84 16.90
N SER A 183 -8.09 -15.51 17.76
CA SER A 183 -7.77 -14.14 18.14
C SER A 183 -7.31 -13.36 16.92
N GLY A 184 -6.33 -13.84 16.17
CA GLY A 184 -5.85 -13.19 14.95
C GLY A 184 -6.94 -13.01 13.89
N THR A 185 -7.79 -14.01 13.68
CA THR A 185 -8.92 -13.92 12.73
C THR A 185 -9.93 -12.87 13.18
N THR A 186 -10.17 -12.78 14.49
CA THR A 186 -11.05 -11.77 15.08
C THR A 186 -10.46 -10.37 14.94
N SER A 187 -9.15 -10.23 15.22
CA SER A 187 -8.39 -8.99 15.04
C SER A 187 -8.56 -8.45 13.63
N SER A 188 -8.26 -9.26 12.61
CA SER A 188 -8.39 -8.81 11.22
C SER A 188 -9.83 -8.52 10.81
N ALA A 189 -10.81 -9.25 11.37
CA ALA A 189 -12.21 -8.92 11.14
C ALA A 189 -12.58 -7.55 11.71
N LEU A 190 -12.07 -7.21 12.90
CA LEU A 190 -12.35 -5.92 13.53
C LEU A 190 -11.76 -4.73 12.75
N GLU A 191 -10.67 -4.93 11.99
CA GLU A 191 -10.03 -3.87 11.18
C GLU A 191 -10.96 -3.26 10.12
N HIS A 192 -11.93 -4.03 9.63
CA HIS A 192 -13.00 -3.48 8.77
C HIS A 192 -14.30 -3.26 9.55
N GLN A 193 -14.68 -4.16 10.46
CA GLN A 193 -15.97 -4.08 11.14
C GLN A 193 -16.10 -2.83 12.00
N VAL A 194 -15.06 -2.44 12.74
CA VAL A 194 -15.16 -1.27 13.63
C VAL A 194 -15.30 0.00 12.82
N PRO A 195 -14.45 0.31 11.82
CA PRO A 195 -14.69 1.47 10.95
C PRO A 195 -16.07 1.45 10.30
N GLU A 196 -16.53 0.31 9.78
CA GLU A 196 -17.86 0.18 9.17
C GLU A 196 -19.00 0.57 10.13
N GLN A 197 -18.89 0.27 11.43
CA GLN A 197 -19.88 0.69 12.42
C GLN A 197 -19.98 2.21 12.59
N PHE A 198 -18.87 2.94 12.44
CA PHE A 198 -18.82 4.39 12.61
C PHE A 198 -19.16 5.16 11.32
N PHE A 199 -18.76 4.64 10.16
CA PHE A 199 -18.93 5.33 8.88
C PHE A 199 -20.20 4.93 8.14
N SER A 200 -20.77 3.74 8.42
CA SER A 200 -21.98 3.30 7.74
C SER A 200 -23.23 3.88 8.37
N THR A 201 -24.18 4.25 7.52
CA THR A 201 -25.57 4.52 7.92
C THR A 201 -26.50 3.61 7.12
N THR A 202 -27.76 3.47 7.56
CA THR A 202 -28.76 2.65 6.86
C THR A 202 -28.91 3.04 5.38
N ASP A 203 -28.80 4.34 5.07
CA ASP A 203 -28.97 4.87 3.72
C ASP A 203 -27.67 4.99 2.93
N SER A 204 -26.52 4.78 3.58
CA SER A 204 -25.18 4.88 2.97
C SER A 204 -24.24 3.90 3.67
N PRO A 205 -24.28 2.60 3.29
CA PRO A 205 -23.35 1.62 3.82
C PRO A 205 -21.94 1.93 3.34
N VAL A 206 -20.99 1.89 4.26
CA VAL A 206 -19.56 1.95 3.96
C VAL A 206 -19.00 0.55 4.16
N GLU A 207 -18.13 0.13 3.26
CA GLU A 207 -17.48 -1.17 3.38
C GLU A 207 -15.97 -1.01 3.39
N GLY A 208 -15.35 -1.43 4.49
CA GLY A 208 -13.92 -1.61 4.61
C GLY A 208 -13.47 -2.93 4.02
N ILE A 209 -12.16 -3.13 3.98
CA ILE A 209 -11.51 -4.38 3.59
C ILE A 209 -10.49 -4.76 4.66
N SER A 210 -10.36 -6.06 4.92
CA SER A 210 -9.36 -6.66 5.80
C SER A 210 -8.87 -7.95 5.15
N ALA A 211 -7.77 -8.53 5.63
CA ALA A 211 -7.27 -9.79 5.07
C ALA A 211 -8.33 -10.91 5.11
N VAL A 212 -9.06 -11.03 6.22
CA VAL A 212 -10.12 -12.05 6.36
C VAL A 212 -11.34 -11.76 5.48
N LYS A 213 -11.74 -10.49 5.33
CA LYS A 213 -12.85 -10.12 4.42
C LYS A 213 -12.45 -10.34 2.96
N ALA A 214 -11.20 -10.03 2.58
CA ALA A 214 -10.70 -10.29 1.24
C ALA A 214 -10.68 -11.79 0.90
N LEU A 215 -10.30 -12.64 1.85
CA LEU A 215 -10.39 -14.10 1.69
C LEU A 215 -11.85 -14.58 1.61
N GLN A 216 -12.75 -14.02 2.41
CA GLN A 216 -14.19 -14.31 2.32
C GLN A 216 -14.74 -13.95 0.93
N LEU A 217 -14.46 -12.74 0.44
CA LEU A 217 -14.88 -12.26 -0.88
C LEU A 217 -14.29 -13.11 -2.00
N ALA A 218 -13.03 -13.53 -1.90
CA ALA A 218 -12.43 -14.45 -2.87
C ALA A 218 -13.22 -15.77 -2.96
N ASN A 219 -13.61 -16.35 -1.82
CA ASN A 219 -14.45 -17.55 -1.79
C ASN A 219 -15.85 -17.31 -2.37
N GLU A 220 -16.46 -16.16 -2.09
CA GLU A 220 -17.75 -15.75 -2.68
C GLU A 220 -17.66 -15.63 -4.21
N PHE A 221 -16.58 -15.04 -4.71
CA PHE A 221 -16.26 -14.91 -6.15
C PHE A 221 -15.77 -16.22 -6.79
N LYS A 222 -15.77 -17.33 -6.05
CA LYS A 222 -15.31 -18.64 -6.51
C LYS A 222 -13.85 -18.65 -6.98
N ILE A 223 -13.04 -17.75 -6.43
CA ILE A 223 -11.59 -17.73 -6.62
C ILE A 223 -11.00 -18.77 -5.65
N PRO A 224 -10.22 -19.75 -6.13
CA PRO A 224 -9.61 -20.74 -5.26
C PRO A 224 -8.74 -20.09 -4.16
N ILE A 225 -8.85 -20.60 -2.94
CA ILE A 225 -7.98 -20.22 -1.81
C ILE A 225 -7.04 -21.38 -1.56
N TYR A 226 -5.74 -21.09 -1.54
CA TYR A 226 -4.70 -22.07 -1.27
C TYR A 226 -4.19 -21.93 0.16
N LYS A 227 -3.98 -23.08 0.79
CA LYS A 227 -3.11 -23.21 1.96
C LYS A 227 -1.75 -23.73 1.48
N ILE A 228 -0.76 -22.86 1.50
CA ILE A 228 0.60 -23.11 1.01
C ILE A 228 1.48 -23.48 2.19
N THR A 229 2.23 -24.56 2.01
CA THR A 229 3.14 -25.16 2.97
C THR A 229 4.42 -25.53 2.23
N HIS A 230 5.47 -25.92 2.93
CA HIS A 230 6.71 -26.35 2.28
C HIS A 230 6.47 -27.52 1.30
N GLN A 231 5.50 -28.39 1.60
CA GLN A 231 5.20 -29.60 0.84
C GLN A 231 4.57 -29.34 -0.53
N ASN A 232 3.77 -28.27 -0.66
CA ASN A 232 3.05 -27.95 -1.90
C ASN A 232 3.51 -26.64 -2.55
N PHE A 233 4.49 -25.95 -1.97
CA PHE A 233 4.98 -24.66 -2.45
C PHE A 233 5.33 -24.67 -3.93
N THR A 234 6.16 -25.62 -4.37
CA THR A 234 6.65 -25.69 -5.76
C THR A 234 5.54 -25.96 -6.78
N SER A 235 4.44 -26.60 -6.38
CA SER A 235 3.32 -26.89 -7.27
C SER A 235 2.27 -25.79 -7.29
N VAL A 236 2.06 -25.09 -6.17
CA VAL A 236 1.06 -24.03 -6.04
C VAL A 236 1.59 -22.67 -6.51
N MET A 237 2.85 -22.34 -6.19
CA MET A 237 3.42 -21.01 -6.44
C MET A 237 3.29 -20.52 -7.91
N PRO A 238 3.55 -21.36 -8.94
CA PRO A 238 3.37 -20.96 -10.34
C PRO A 238 1.91 -20.69 -10.75
N GLN A 239 0.93 -21.15 -9.96
CA GLN A 239 -0.50 -20.99 -10.25
C GLN A 239 -1.04 -19.62 -9.78
N LEU A 240 -0.31 -18.93 -8.91
CA LEU A 240 -0.73 -17.67 -8.31
C LEU A 240 -0.58 -16.50 -9.28
N GLN A 241 -1.63 -15.72 -9.46
CA GLN A 241 -1.67 -14.50 -10.27
C GLN A 241 -1.81 -13.30 -9.33
N LEU A 242 -0.77 -13.12 -8.51
CA LEU A 242 -0.65 -12.09 -7.48
C LEU A 242 0.57 -11.21 -7.76
N ASP A 243 0.61 -10.06 -7.11
CA ASP A 243 1.71 -9.12 -7.18
C ASP A 243 3.03 -9.73 -6.70
N LYS A 244 4.16 -9.22 -7.20
CA LYS A 244 5.50 -9.74 -6.86
C LYS A 244 5.75 -9.71 -5.36
N GLN A 245 5.37 -8.62 -4.68
CA GLN A 245 5.56 -8.49 -3.23
C GLN A 245 4.92 -9.65 -2.46
N VAL A 246 3.64 -9.92 -2.72
CA VAL A 246 2.91 -11.03 -2.06
C VAL A 246 3.58 -12.36 -2.34
N LYS A 247 4.09 -12.56 -3.56
CA LYS A 247 4.82 -13.76 -3.92
C LYS A 247 6.12 -13.92 -3.14
N ASP A 248 6.86 -12.83 -2.95
CA ASP A 248 8.10 -12.83 -2.17
C ASP A 248 7.80 -13.09 -0.68
N ASP A 249 6.73 -12.48 -0.13
CA ASP A 249 6.26 -12.73 1.23
C ASP A 249 5.90 -14.21 1.46
N ILE A 250 5.18 -14.82 0.52
CA ILE A 250 4.84 -16.26 0.56
C ILE A 250 6.12 -17.11 0.55
N GLN A 251 7.05 -16.83 -0.36
CA GLN A 251 8.31 -17.58 -0.48
C GLN A 251 9.13 -17.50 0.81
N ASN A 252 9.27 -16.30 1.38
CA ASN A 252 10.02 -16.06 2.61
C ASN A 252 9.37 -16.73 3.82
N ALA A 253 8.05 -16.64 3.94
CA ALA A 253 7.29 -17.29 5.00
C ALA A 253 7.45 -18.81 4.96
N VAL A 254 7.26 -19.42 3.79
CA VAL A 254 7.35 -20.88 3.62
C VAL A 254 8.77 -21.39 3.83
N ASN A 255 9.79 -20.64 3.37
CA ASN A 255 11.20 -20.96 3.65
C ASN A 255 11.53 -20.91 5.15
N SER A 256 10.79 -20.11 5.91
CA SER A 256 10.90 -19.99 7.37
C SER A 256 10.02 -20.99 8.13
N GLY A 257 9.46 -21.99 7.45
CA GLY A 257 8.62 -23.03 8.08
C GLY A 257 7.18 -22.60 8.39
N LYS A 258 6.73 -21.44 7.90
CA LYS A 258 5.36 -20.93 8.09
C LYS A 258 4.42 -21.46 7.01
N GLU A 259 3.12 -21.42 7.31
CA GLU A 259 2.05 -21.73 6.35
C GLU A 259 1.40 -20.44 5.86
N VAL A 260 0.98 -20.39 4.59
CA VAL A 260 0.33 -19.20 4.02
C VAL A 260 -1.04 -19.54 3.44
N THR A 261 -2.07 -18.81 3.86
CA THR A 261 -3.42 -18.90 3.25
C THR A 261 -3.65 -17.69 2.35
N VAL A 262 -3.91 -17.88 1.06
CA VAL A 262 -4.05 -16.79 0.07
C VAL A 262 -4.99 -17.16 -1.08
N SER A 263 -5.67 -16.17 -1.68
CA SER A 263 -6.45 -16.37 -2.91
C SER A 263 -5.55 -16.57 -4.14
N LYS A 264 -6.03 -17.32 -5.14
CA LYS A 264 -5.28 -17.58 -6.39
C LYS A 264 -4.94 -16.30 -7.15
N THR A 265 -5.87 -15.36 -7.17
CA THR A 265 -5.80 -14.09 -7.90
C THR A 265 -6.20 -12.95 -6.98
N ASN A 266 -5.87 -11.73 -7.37
CA ASN A 266 -6.46 -10.53 -6.76
C ASN A 266 -7.99 -10.53 -6.94
N ILE A 267 -8.68 -9.91 -5.99
CA ILE A 267 -10.09 -9.54 -6.05
C ILE A 267 -10.22 -8.07 -6.40
N ASN A 268 -11.35 -7.68 -7.01
CA ASN A 268 -11.74 -6.29 -7.15
C ASN A 268 -12.87 -6.01 -6.18
N PHE A 269 -12.67 -5.05 -5.28
CA PHE A 269 -13.65 -4.67 -4.26
C PHE A 269 -13.61 -3.16 -4.04
N ASN A 270 -14.71 -2.47 -4.34
CA ASN A 270 -14.85 -1.02 -4.13
C ASN A 270 -13.67 -0.17 -4.65
N GLY A 271 -13.12 -0.55 -5.81
CA GLY A 271 -11.99 0.15 -6.44
C GLY A 271 -10.61 -0.27 -5.94
N TRP A 272 -10.53 -1.10 -4.88
CA TRP A 272 -9.30 -1.79 -4.49
C TRP A 272 -9.12 -3.06 -5.33
N ASN A 273 -7.90 -3.28 -5.81
CA ASN A 273 -7.49 -4.50 -6.50
C ASN A 273 -6.32 -5.13 -5.75
N GLY A 274 -6.56 -6.27 -5.13
CA GLY A 274 -5.56 -6.93 -4.32
C GLY A 274 -6.04 -8.25 -3.72
N CYS A 275 -5.27 -8.83 -2.81
CA CYS A 275 -5.65 -10.03 -2.07
C CYS A 275 -5.39 -9.85 -0.57
N GLY A 276 -6.15 -10.58 0.24
CA GLY A 276 -5.82 -10.81 1.64
C GLY A 276 -5.06 -12.13 1.77
N TYR A 277 -4.07 -12.16 2.65
CA TYR A 277 -3.32 -13.38 2.93
C TYR A 277 -2.91 -13.47 4.40
N ILE A 278 -2.77 -14.71 4.88
CA ILE A 278 -2.46 -15.01 6.28
C ILE A 278 -1.16 -15.80 6.32
N ILE A 279 -0.15 -15.28 7.02
CA ILE A 279 1.10 -15.99 7.30
C ILE A 279 1.03 -16.54 8.72
N LEU A 280 0.89 -17.85 8.87
CA LEU A 280 0.71 -18.55 10.14
C LEU A 280 1.97 -19.30 10.54
N ASN A 281 2.44 -19.10 11.78
CA ASN A 281 3.33 -20.04 12.44
C ASN A 281 2.49 -21.20 13.00
N PRO A 282 2.60 -22.43 12.44
CA PRO A 282 1.76 -23.55 12.85
C PRO A 282 2.07 -24.06 14.26
N GLU A 283 3.26 -23.79 14.80
CA GLU A 283 3.68 -24.25 16.13
C GLU A 283 3.05 -23.41 17.24
N THR A 284 2.97 -22.09 17.04
CA THR A 284 2.52 -21.14 18.07
C THR A 284 1.11 -20.60 17.83
N GLY A 285 0.60 -20.73 16.61
CA GLY A 285 -0.65 -20.09 16.18
C GLY A 285 -0.55 -18.58 15.95
N ALA A 286 0.63 -17.98 16.14
CA ALA A 286 0.87 -16.58 15.80
C ALA A 286 0.79 -16.39 14.29
N ALA A 287 0.07 -15.35 13.85
CA ALA A 287 -0.14 -15.11 12.44
C ALA A 287 -0.18 -13.62 12.09
N GLY A 288 0.37 -13.28 10.93
CA GLY A 288 0.16 -11.98 10.28
C GLY A 288 -1.03 -12.06 9.31
N TYR A 289 -1.88 -11.04 9.34
CA TYR A 289 -3.07 -10.92 8.50
C TYR A 289 -2.90 -9.69 7.61
N LEU A 290 -2.64 -9.91 6.33
CA LEU A 290 -2.02 -8.91 5.45
C LEU A 290 -2.90 -8.65 4.22
N LEU A 291 -2.90 -7.40 3.75
CA LEU A 291 -3.47 -6.98 2.47
C LEU A 291 -2.36 -6.67 1.46
N SER A 292 -2.55 -7.06 0.21
CA SER A 292 -1.64 -6.67 -0.87
C SER A 292 -1.75 -5.17 -1.20
N GLY A 293 -0.67 -4.62 -1.77
CA GLY A 293 -0.59 -3.19 -2.10
C GLY A 293 -0.02 -2.32 -0.98
N GLY A 294 0.65 -2.91 0.01
CA GLY A 294 1.35 -2.16 1.06
C GLY A 294 0.42 -1.45 2.04
N ILE A 295 -0.86 -1.85 2.10
CA ILE A 295 -1.78 -1.43 3.17
C ILE A 295 -1.35 -2.04 4.51
N ASN A 296 -0.43 -3.00 4.48
CA ASN A 296 0.48 -3.32 5.59
C ASN A 296 1.86 -2.80 5.19
N GLY A 297 2.41 -1.89 5.99
CA GLY A 297 3.54 -1.02 5.65
C GLY A 297 4.77 -1.73 5.06
N GLY A 298 5.23 -1.22 3.91
CA GLY A 298 6.54 -1.56 3.34
C GLY A 298 6.60 -1.41 1.82
N LEU A 299 7.16 -0.31 1.33
CA LEU A 299 7.80 -0.29 0.00
C LEU A 299 9.23 -0.81 0.20
N GLU A 300 9.57 -1.97 -0.36
CA GLU A 300 10.96 -2.34 -0.53
C GLU A 300 11.52 -1.62 -1.77
N GLU A 301 12.60 -0.85 -1.57
CA GLU A 301 13.42 -0.32 -2.66
C GLU A 301 14.10 -1.48 -3.39
N ASP A 302 13.86 -1.62 -4.70
CA ASP A 302 14.82 -2.31 -5.56
C ASP A 302 16.15 -1.54 -5.44
N PRO A 303 17.24 -2.14 -4.92
CA PRO A 303 18.52 -1.45 -4.72
C PRO A 303 19.14 -0.95 -6.04
N ASN A 304 18.61 -1.39 -7.18
CA ASN A 304 18.97 -0.91 -8.51
C ASN A 304 17.97 0.10 -9.09
N ALA A 305 16.83 0.39 -8.45
CA ALA A 305 15.83 1.35 -8.95
C ALA A 305 16.44 2.74 -9.18
N SER A 306 17.16 3.26 -8.19
CA SER A 306 17.88 4.54 -8.31
C SER A 306 18.90 4.55 -9.44
N ARG A 307 19.54 3.41 -9.73
CA ARG A 307 20.53 3.27 -10.82
C ARG A 307 19.85 3.16 -12.18
N LYS A 308 18.72 2.46 -12.28
CA LYS A 308 17.89 2.34 -13.50
C LYS A 308 17.29 3.69 -13.89
N ASP A 309 16.79 4.45 -12.92
CA ASP A 309 16.25 5.79 -13.14
C ASP A 309 17.33 6.78 -13.59
N ALA A 310 18.53 6.71 -12.99
CA ALA A 310 19.67 7.52 -13.42
C ALA A 310 20.11 7.18 -14.86
N ILE A 311 20.18 5.89 -15.20
CA ILE A 311 20.54 5.43 -16.55
C ILE A 311 19.50 5.87 -17.58
N PHE A 312 18.20 5.75 -17.26
CA PHE A 312 17.10 6.23 -18.10
C PHE A 312 17.21 7.73 -18.36
N PHE A 313 17.42 8.53 -17.30
CA PHE A 313 17.55 9.98 -17.41
C PHE A 313 18.77 10.42 -18.24
N VAL A 314 19.94 9.80 -18.02
CA VAL A 314 21.15 10.07 -18.81
C VAL A 314 20.92 9.72 -20.28
N SER A 315 20.18 8.65 -20.57
CA SER A 315 19.85 8.25 -21.94
C SER A 315 18.97 9.27 -22.67
N ILE A 316 17.99 9.87 -21.98
CA ILE A 316 17.16 10.94 -22.53
C ILE A 316 17.99 12.19 -22.80
N MET A 317 18.83 12.60 -21.84
CA MET A 317 19.67 13.80 -22.00
C MET A 317 20.68 13.65 -23.15
N ALA A 318 21.31 12.48 -23.27
CA ALA A 318 22.21 12.18 -24.38
C ALA A 318 21.47 12.16 -25.73
N SER A 319 20.22 11.70 -25.76
CA SER A 319 19.37 11.67 -26.95
C SER A 319 18.93 13.08 -27.39
N VAL A 320 18.53 13.93 -26.44
CA VAL A 320 18.21 15.35 -26.71
C VAL A 320 19.42 16.10 -27.25
N VAL A 321 20.60 15.92 -26.64
CA VAL A 321 21.85 16.52 -27.11
C VAL A 321 22.21 16.01 -28.51
N SER A 322 22.02 14.71 -28.79
CA SER A 322 22.30 14.13 -30.10
C SER A 322 21.45 14.76 -31.21
N ILE A 323 20.16 15.03 -30.94
CA ILE A 323 19.27 15.71 -31.89
C ILE A 323 19.69 17.16 -32.12
N LEU A 324 20.10 17.87 -31.06
CA LEU A 324 20.56 19.26 -31.16
C LEU A 324 21.88 19.40 -31.92
N VAL A 325 22.81 18.45 -31.75
CA VAL A 325 24.16 18.50 -32.35
C VAL A 325 24.18 17.95 -33.78
N PHE A 326 23.50 16.82 -34.03
CA PHE A 326 23.57 16.11 -35.31
C PHE A 326 22.36 16.37 -36.23
N GLY A 327 21.37 17.13 -35.76
CA GLY A 327 20.12 17.38 -36.48
C GLY A 327 19.14 16.21 -36.39
N PRO A 328 17.90 16.40 -36.87
CA PRO A 328 16.77 15.51 -36.54
C PRO A 328 16.93 14.08 -37.09
N LEU A 329 17.44 13.91 -38.30
CA LEU A 329 17.58 12.59 -38.92
C LEU A 329 18.73 11.78 -38.31
N LEU A 330 19.92 12.37 -38.22
CA LEU A 330 21.10 11.68 -37.68
C LEU A 330 21.03 11.55 -36.14
N GLY A 331 20.44 12.52 -35.46
CA GLY A 331 20.20 12.47 -34.01
C GLY A 331 19.16 11.44 -33.60
N LEU A 332 18.11 11.21 -34.42
CA LEU A 332 17.16 10.13 -34.18
C LEU A 332 17.83 8.76 -34.29
N PHE A 333 18.71 8.56 -35.28
CA PHE A 333 19.47 7.31 -35.42
C PHE A 333 20.37 7.04 -34.20
N VAL A 334 21.06 8.08 -33.70
CA VAL A 334 21.90 7.98 -32.48
C VAL A 334 21.04 7.71 -31.23
N THR A 335 19.86 8.31 -31.13
CA THR A 335 18.89 8.08 -30.03
C THR A 335 18.46 6.61 -29.97
N LEU A 336 18.17 5.98 -31.12
CA LEU A 336 17.81 4.56 -31.19
C LEU A 336 18.95 3.64 -30.74
N LEU A 337 20.20 3.99 -31.08
CA LEU A 337 21.38 3.24 -30.64
C LEU A 337 21.62 3.37 -29.13
N ILE A 338 21.43 4.57 -28.57
CA ILE A 338 21.52 4.81 -27.12
C ILE A 338 20.45 4.01 -26.38
N ALA A 339 19.20 4.03 -26.87
CA ALA A 339 18.10 3.29 -26.25
C ALA A 339 18.34 1.77 -26.26
N ALA A 340 18.89 1.21 -27.35
CA ALA A 340 19.24 -0.20 -27.44
C ALA A 340 20.39 -0.58 -26.46
N ALA A 341 21.45 0.23 -26.40
CA ALA A 341 22.57 0.00 -25.48
C ALA A 341 22.14 0.08 -24.01
N VAL A 342 21.22 1.00 -23.69
CA VAL A 342 20.72 1.19 -22.33
C VAL A 342 19.78 0.06 -21.92
N THR A 343 18.94 -0.46 -22.83
CA THR A 343 18.12 -1.65 -22.55
C THR A 343 18.99 -2.84 -22.15
N ALA A 344 20.13 -3.04 -22.83
CA ALA A 344 21.08 -4.08 -22.48
C ALA A 344 21.75 -3.83 -21.11
N ALA A 345 22.08 -2.58 -20.78
CA ALA A 345 22.65 -2.21 -19.49
C ALA A 345 21.66 -2.39 -18.32
N VAL A 346 20.38 -2.03 -18.50
CA VAL A 346 19.33 -2.23 -17.48
C VAL A 346 19.09 -3.71 -17.23
N LYS A 347 18.99 -4.55 -18.28
CA LYS A 347 18.86 -6.00 -18.11
C LYS A 347 20.11 -6.69 -17.55
N TYR A 348 21.30 -6.14 -17.79
CA TYR A 348 22.53 -6.59 -17.13
C TYR A 348 22.50 -6.34 -15.62
N LEU A 349 21.96 -5.20 -15.17
CA LEU A 349 21.75 -4.91 -13.75
C LEU A 349 20.67 -5.82 -13.12
N ASP A 350 19.74 -6.32 -13.91
CA ASP A 350 18.71 -7.31 -13.49
C ASP A 350 19.22 -8.76 -13.46
N GLY A 351 20.47 -9.01 -13.88
CA GLY A 351 21.08 -10.35 -13.85
C GLY A 351 20.54 -11.34 -14.90
N ASP A 352 19.73 -10.89 -15.87
CA ASP A 352 19.06 -11.75 -16.85
C ASP A 352 19.39 -11.34 -18.30
N LEU A 353 20.60 -11.68 -18.76
CA LEU A 353 20.98 -11.49 -20.17
C LEU A 353 20.35 -12.52 -21.12
N SER A 354 19.83 -13.63 -20.60
CA SER A 354 19.29 -14.72 -21.42
C SER A 354 17.92 -14.43 -22.05
N SER A 355 17.22 -13.39 -21.60
CA SER A 355 15.81 -13.13 -21.95
C SER A 355 15.54 -11.79 -22.66
N ILE A 356 16.48 -11.25 -23.44
CA ILE A 356 16.20 -10.03 -24.23
C ILE A 356 15.18 -10.36 -25.33
N THR A 357 13.91 -10.05 -25.10
CA THR A 357 12.88 -10.18 -26.13
C THR A 357 12.83 -8.90 -26.98
N PRO A 358 12.55 -9.00 -28.30
CA PRO A 358 12.37 -7.82 -29.15
C PRO A 358 11.30 -6.84 -28.63
N LYS A 359 10.33 -7.35 -27.87
CA LYS A 359 9.25 -6.57 -27.24
C LYS A 359 9.77 -5.63 -26.15
N ASP A 360 10.74 -6.06 -25.34
CA ASP A 360 11.30 -5.27 -24.26
C ASP A 360 12.14 -4.10 -24.80
N VAL A 361 12.94 -4.39 -25.83
CA VAL A 361 13.73 -3.38 -26.55
C VAL A 361 12.81 -2.37 -27.23
N LEU A 362 11.74 -2.84 -27.89
CA LEU A 362 10.81 -1.95 -28.58
C LEU A 362 10.05 -1.02 -27.63
N LYS A 363 9.64 -1.53 -26.46
CA LYS A 363 8.97 -0.72 -25.43
C LYS A 363 9.89 0.38 -24.89
N TYR A 364 11.12 0.03 -24.53
CA TYR A 364 12.08 1.00 -24.00
C TYR A 364 12.47 2.06 -25.05
N VAL A 365 12.66 1.64 -26.30
CA VAL A 365 12.92 2.54 -27.43
C VAL A 365 11.75 3.51 -27.64
N ALA A 366 10.51 3.03 -27.56
CA ALA A 366 9.33 3.90 -27.68
C ALA A 366 9.28 4.94 -26.56
N ASP A 367 9.54 4.54 -25.31
CA ASP A 367 9.54 5.44 -24.16
C ASP A 367 10.63 6.52 -24.27
N VAL A 368 11.86 6.13 -24.62
CA VAL A 368 12.97 7.10 -24.82
C VAL A 368 12.66 8.07 -25.96
N VAL A 369 12.08 7.59 -27.08
CA VAL A 369 11.74 8.46 -28.22
C VAL A 369 10.64 9.46 -27.86
N VAL A 370 9.60 9.03 -27.14
CA VAL A 370 8.51 9.92 -26.68
C VAL A 370 9.06 11.01 -25.76
N TRP A 371 9.83 10.64 -24.74
CA TRP A 371 10.36 11.60 -23.79
C TRP A 371 11.44 12.50 -24.39
N THR A 372 12.22 12.00 -25.35
CA THR A 372 13.17 12.82 -26.12
C THR A 372 12.45 13.82 -27.00
N ALA A 373 11.35 13.45 -27.65
CA ALA A 373 10.54 14.38 -28.46
C ALA A 373 9.91 15.48 -27.60
N ILE A 374 9.41 15.13 -26.41
CA ILE A 374 8.90 16.10 -25.42
C ILE A 374 10.03 17.04 -24.97
N GLY A 375 11.18 16.49 -24.58
CA GLY A 375 12.34 17.27 -24.14
C GLY A 375 12.89 18.21 -25.21
N ALA A 376 13.00 17.74 -26.45
CA ALA A 376 13.41 18.55 -27.59
C ALA A 376 12.39 19.67 -27.89
N GLY A 377 11.09 19.39 -27.76
CA GLY A 377 10.03 20.39 -27.88
C GLY A 377 10.13 21.49 -26.82
N ILE A 378 10.40 21.12 -25.57
CA ILE A 378 10.62 22.06 -24.47
C ILE A 378 11.90 22.89 -24.69
N ALA A 379 12.98 22.28 -25.15
CA ALA A 379 14.22 22.99 -25.47
C ALA A 379 14.03 23.96 -26.65
N ALA A 380 13.29 23.57 -27.69
CA ALA A 380 12.96 24.44 -28.82
C ALA A 380 12.05 25.63 -28.40
N LEU A 381 11.13 25.41 -27.46
CA LEU A 381 10.31 26.46 -26.83
C LEU A 381 11.16 27.48 -26.08
N ALA A 382 12.21 27.04 -25.38
CA ALA A 382 13.11 27.93 -24.65
C ALA A 382 14.01 28.78 -25.58
N ILE A 383 14.26 28.32 -26.81
CA ILE A 383 15.19 28.96 -27.74
C ILE A 383 14.49 29.89 -28.75
N SER A 384 13.25 29.64 -29.16
CA SER A 384 12.65 30.27 -30.36
C SER A 384 11.53 31.31 -30.15
N GLY A 385 10.98 31.45 -28.95
CA GLY A 385 9.94 32.48 -28.66
C GLY A 385 8.68 32.43 -29.54
N ALA A 386 8.36 31.29 -30.17
CA ALA A 386 7.25 31.15 -31.10
C ALA A 386 5.87 31.07 -30.39
N PRO A 387 4.77 31.56 -31.01
CA PRO A 387 3.44 31.54 -30.41
C PRO A 387 2.91 30.11 -30.26
N PHE A 388 2.43 29.82 -29.05
CA PHE A 388 1.94 28.53 -28.54
C PHE A 388 1.03 27.73 -29.51
N LEU A 389 0.27 28.41 -30.37
CA LEU A 389 -0.65 27.80 -31.33
C LEU A 389 0.04 27.01 -32.45
N LEU A 390 1.20 27.49 -32.95
CA LEU A 390 1.99 26.78 -33.97
C LEU A 390 2.67 25.53 -33.41
N VAL A 391 2.97 25.56 -32.11
CA VAL A 391 3.57 24.46 -31.35
C VAL A 391 2.53 23.38 -31.05
N LEU A 392 1.31 23.78 -30.67
CA LEU A 392 0.21 22.83 -30.50
C LEU A 392 -0.09 22.10 -31.83
N LEU A 393 -0.04 22.81 -32.95
CA LEU A 393 -0.28 22.25 -34.29
C LEU A 393 0.81 21.25 -34.71
N THR A 394 2.07 21.49 -34.36
CA THR A 394 3.19 20.59 -34.66
C THR A 394 3.22 19.36 -33.76
N ILE A 395 2.88 19.50 -32.47
CA ILE A 395 2.69 18.37 -31.56
C ILE A 395 1.52 17.49 -32.03
N LEU A 396 0.40 18.10 -32.44
CA LEU A 396 -0.73 17.39 -33.03
C LEU A 396 -0.38 16.67 -34.34
N LEU A 397 0.39 17.31 -35.22
CA LEU A 397 0.86 16.72 -36.49
C LEU A 397 1.83 15.55 -36.28
N LEU A 398 2.61 15.55 -35.19
CA LEU A 398 3.55 14.47 -34.84
C LEU A 398 2.87 13.32 -34.08
N LEU A 399 1.84 13.59 -33.28
CA LEU A 399 1.03 12.56 -32.60
C LEU A 399 0.06 11.83 -33.54
N PHE A 400 -0.36 12.48 -34.63
CA PHE A 400 -1.29 11.93 -35.61
C PHE A 400 -0.79 10.65 -36.33
N PRO A 401 0.44 10.56 -36.88
CA PRO A 401 0.96 9.33 -37.46
C PRO A 401 1.16 8.22 -36.42
N VAL A 402 1.42 8.55 -35.14
CA VAL A 402 1.55 7.57 -34.05
C VAL A 402 0.19 6.95 -33.69
N ALA A 403 -0.86 7.78 -33.58
CA ALA A 403 -2.23 7.29 -33.37
C ALA A 403 -2.75 6.44 -34.55
N ILE A 404 -2.35 6.76 -35.78
CA ILE A 404 -2.64 5.96 -36.97
C ILE A 404 -1.89 4.62 -36.94
N LEU A 405 -0.63 4.60 -36.53
CA LEU A 405 0.12 3.35 -36.36
C LEU A 405 -0.49 2.47 -35.26
N ASP A 406 -0.84 3.02 -34.10
CA ASP A 406 -1.55 2.28 -33.05
C ASP A 406 -2.91 1.74 -33.54
N TYR A 407 -3.67 2.53 -34.30
CA TYR A 407 -4.95 2.10 -34.87
C TYR A 407 -4.80 1.01 -35.95
N ILE A 408 -3.79 1.10 -36.81
CA ILE A 408 -3.47 0.09 -37.82
C ILE A 408 -3.03 -1.21 -37.14
N PHE A 409 -2.22 -1.13 -36.08
CA PHE A 409 -1.71 -2.31 -35.37
C PHE A 409 -2.78 -3.02 -34.54
N ILE A 410 -3.64 -2.29 -33.83
CA ILE A 410 -4.77 -2.87 -33.09
C ILE A 410 -5.72 -3.61 -34.04
N ASN A 411 -6.02 -3.02 -35.20
CA ASN A 411 -6.91 -3.66 -36.19
C ASN A 411 -6.24 -4.81 -36.93
N THR A 412 -4.95 -4.72 -37.27
CA THR A 412 -4.21 -5.85 -37.87
C THR A 412 -4.08 -7.02 -36.89
N PHE A 413 -3.91 -6.74 -35.59
CA PHE A 413 -3.87 -7.73 -34.51
C PHE A 413 -5.24 -8.39 -34.28
N LEU A 414 -6.34 -7.64 -34.32
CA LEU A 414 -7.70 -8.19 -34.22
C LEU A 414 -8.06 -9.06 -35.43
N ILE A 415 -7.61 -8.69 -36.63
CA ILE A 415 -7.77 -9.48 -37.86
C ILE A 415 -6.94 -10.78 -37.80
N TYR A 416 -5.70 -10.71 -37.31
CA TYR A 416 -4.83 -11.89 -37.15
C TYR A 416 -5.35 -12.85 -36.06
N LYS A 417 -5.87 -12.31 -34.96
CA LYS A 417 -6.52 -13.08 -33.89
C LYS A 417 -7.80 -13.75 -34.38
N ARG A 418 -8.64 -13.07 -35.17
CA ARG A 418 -9.80 -13.69 -35.82
C ARG A 418 -9.39 -14.76 -36.84
N TYR A 419 -8.33 -14.56 -37.62
CA TYR A 419 -7.86 -15.55 -38.59
C TYR A 419 -7.37 -16.85 -37.92
N LEU A 420 -6.73 -16.74 -36.75
CA LEU A 420 -6.29 -17.87 -35.91
C LEU A 420 -7.44 -18.56 -35.14
N GLU A 421 -8.62 -17.96 -35.08
CA GLU A 421 -9.83 -18.58 -34.51
C GLU A 421 -10.67 -19.34 -35.58
N TYR A 422 -10.33 -19.18 -36.87
CA TYR A 422 -11.02 -19.83 -38.01
C TYR A 422 -10.16 -20.85 -38.78
N VAL A 423 -8.87 -21.01 -38.44
CA VAL A 423 -7.98 -22.11 -38.88
C VAL A 423 -7.68 -22.99 -37.68
#